data_AF-A0AAD8C123-F1
#
_entry.id   AF-A0AAD8C123-F1
#
_cell.length_a   1.000
_cell.length_b   1.000
_cell.length_c   1.000
_cell.angle_alpha   90.00
_cell.angle_beta   90.00
_cell.angle_gamma   90.00
#
_symmetry.space_group_name_H-M   'P 1'
#
loop_
_entity.id
_entity.type
_entity.pdbx_description
1 polymer ?
#
loop_
_entity_poly.entity_id
_entity_poly.type
_entity_poly.pdbx_seq_one_letter_code
_entity_poly.pdbx_strand_id
1 'polypeptide(L)'
;MALLDVAAGDSEELQSLVDELNIIKTSANKLLEKINSSMSSCCKCSGSIVEKDWKLAFRGTPGIKKSVFRAYQDGSGIPDDVEEGCKQVGQSLPCANHYRNNEIMDNWSGFSEVALFVYKNNMEVHHLTFDAIDSTYMNWLNKSRIKDSTWTDITSEPANVFSLYGQQKLNLRRTFFLNSNFLSCGDTAGWFVAIDNERGGCSWEKNTAFPVFKYSTANTKMNWNRSGIDTADYFAIYVH
;
A
#
# COMPACT_ATOMS: atom_id res chain seq x y z
N MET A 1 32.17 -48.49 -33.58
CA MET A 1 31.53 -47.47 -34.44
C MET A 1 30.40 -46.74 -33.71
N ALA A 2 29.54 -47.43 -32.93
CA ALA A 2 28.40 -46.80 -32.24
C ALA A 2 28.71 -45.78 -31.11
N LEU A 3 29.89 -45.78 -30.49
CA LEU A 3 30.22 -44.88 -29.36
C LEU A 3 30.65 -43.46 -29.80
N LEU A 4 31.14 -43.30 -31.03
CA LEU A 4 31.58 -42.01 -31.57
C LEU A 4 30.40 -41.16 -32.05
N ASP A 5 29.35 -41.79 -32.59
CA ASP A 5 28.15 -41.10 -33.08
C ASP A 5 27.29 -40.52 -31.94
N VAL A 6 27.28 -41.17 -30.76
CA VAL A 6 26.53 -40.68 -29.57
C VAL A 6 27.18 -39.41 -29.00
N ALA A 7 28.50 -39.38 -28.87
CA ALA A 7 29.22 -38.22 -28.33
C ALA A 7 29.16 -36.99 -29.27
N ALA A 8 29.07 -37.22 -30.59
CA ALA A 8 28.87 -36.15 -31.56
C ALA A 8 27.45 -35.57 -31.47
N GLY A 9 26.43 -36.42 -31.32
CA GLY A 9 25.03 -36.00 -31.11
C GLY A 9 24.84 -35.16 -29.84
N ASP A 10 25.42 -35.59 -28.72
CA ASP A 10 25.36 -34.85 -27.44
C ASP A 10 26.04 -33.47 -27.52
N SER A 11 27.12 -33.36 -28.31
CA SER A 11 27.82 -32.09 -28.53
C SER A 11 27.02 -31.11 -29.40
N GLU A 12 26.26 -31.60 -30.38
CA GLU A 12 25.40 -30.76 -31.20
C GLU A 12 24.17 -30.25 -30.41
N GLU A 13 23.59 -31.10 -29.56
CA GLU A 13 22.47 -30.72 -28.69
C GLU A 13 22.91 -29.68 -27.64
N LEU A 14 24.09 -29.85 -27.04
CA LEU A 14 24.69 -28.85 -26.15
C LEU A 14 24.94 -27.51 -26.85
N GLN A 15 25.42 -27.53 -28.09
CA GLN A 15 25.66 -26.31 -28.86
C GLN A 15 24.34 -25.59 -29.18
N SER A 16 23.30 -26.33 -29.53
CA SER A 16 21.96 -25.78 -29.74
C SER A 16 21.42 -25.08 -28.49
N LEU A 17 21.59 -25.69 -27.30
CA LEU A 17 21.16 -25.08 -26.04
C LEU A 17 21.96 -23.80 -25.71
N VAL A 18 23.25 -23.77 -26.01
CA VAL A 18 24.09 -22.57 -25.83
C VAL A 18 23.60 -21.44 -26.75
N ASP A 19 23.23 -21.75 -27.98
CA ASP A 19 22.73 -20.76 -28.94
C ASP A 19 21.37 -20.19 -28.50
N GLU A 20 20.46 -21.04 -28.01
CA GLU A 20 19.19 -20.59 -27.41
C GLU A 20 19.41 -19.68 -26.19
N LEU A 21 20.35 -20.04 -25.31
CA LEU A 21 20.67 -19.23 -24.13
C LEU A 21 21.21 -17.84 -24.51
N ASN A 22 22.01 -17.77 -25.58
CA ASN A 22 22.52 -16.51 -26.12
C ASN A 22 21.41 -15.64 -26.73
N ILE A 23 20.43 -16.25 -27.40
CA ILE A 23 19.24 -15.56 -27.91
C ILE A 23 18.40 -14.99 -26.76
N ILE A 24 18.19 -15.76 -25.70
CA ILE A 24 17.46 -15.33 -24.50
C ILE A 24 18.19 -14.16 -23.83
N LYS A 25 19.50 -14.27 -23.62
CA LYS A 25 20.33 -13.20 -23.04
C LYS A 25 20.24 -11.90 -23.85
N THR A 26 20.30 -12.01 -25.17
CA THR A 26 20.17 -10.85 -26.07
C THR A 26 18.79 -10.21 -25.97
N SER A 27 17.73 -11.03 -25.92
CA SER A 27 16.36 -10.56 -25.79
C SER A 27 16.10 -9.88 -24.44
N ALA A 28 16.65 -10.43 -23.35
CA ALA A 28 16.60 -9.84 -22.02
C ALA A 28 17.32 -8.47 -21.97
N ASN A 29 18.50 -8.35 -22.59
CA ASN A 29 19.21 -7.07 -22.68
C ASN A 29 18.43 -6.01 -23.47
N LYS A 30 17.79 -6.40 -24.58
CA LYS A 30 16.90 -5.50 -25.33
C LYS A 30 15.68 -5.05 -24.53
N LEU A 31 15.12 -5.94 -23.71
CA LEU A 31 14.04 -5.60 -22.78
C LEU A 31 14.51 -4.61 -21.71
N LEU A 32 15.70 -4.84 -21.12
CA LEU A 32 16.35 -3.92 -20.19
C LEU A 32 16.55 -2.53 -20.82
N GLU A 33 17.05 -2.46 -22.06
CA GLU A 33 17.20 -1.19 -22.79
C GLU A 33 15.86 -0.49 -23.06
N LYS A 34 14.81 -1.25 -23.39
CA LYS A 34 13.45 -0.71 -23.55
C LYS A 34 12.91 -0.17 -22.22
N ILE A 35 13.06 -0.91 -21.13
CA ILE A 35 12.65 -0.47 -19.78
C ILE A 35 13.42 0.80 -19.39
N ASN A 36 14.74 0.83 -19.59
CA ASN A 36 15.57 2.02 -19.30
C ASN A 36 15.19 3.21 -20.18
N SER A 37 14.90 3.00 -21.46
CA SER A 37 14.48 4.09 -22.34
C SER A 37 13.08 4.60 -22.00
N SER A 38 12.14 3.73 -21.63
CA SER A 38 10.82 4.11 -21.10
C SER A 38 10.89 4.83 -19.75
N MET A 39 11.77 4.40 -18.83
CA MET A 39 12.05 5.15 -17.59
C MET A 39 12.65 6.53 -17.91
N SER A 40 13.59 6.60 -18.85
CA SER A 40 14.19 7.88 -19.27
C SER A 40 13.19 8.80 -19.97
N SER A 41 12.21 8.26 -20.70
CA SER A 41 11.13 9.05 -21.31
C SER A 41 10.08 9.47 -20.30
N CYS A 42 9.87 8.68 -19.24
CA CYS A 42 9.09 9.08 -18.06
C CYS A 42 9.75 10.27 -17.33
N CYS A 43 11.09 10.38 -17.39
CA CYS A 43 11.86 11.51 -16.87
C CYS A 43 12.09 12.67 -17.89
N LYS A 44 11.58 12.60 -19.12
CA LYS A 44 11.76 13.65 -20.16
C LYS A 44 10.57 14.60 -20.28
N CYS A 45 10.04 15.04 -19.15
CA CYS A 45 9.41 16.36 -19.08
C CYS A 45 10.52 17.35 -18.74
N SER A 46 10.87 18.26 -19.65
CA SER A 46 11.81 19.37 -19.40
C SER A 46 11.16 20.49 -18.57
N GLY A 47 10.57 20.10 -17.45
CA GLY A 47 10.44 20.91 -16.25
C GLY A 47 11.12 20.09 -15.16
N SER A 48 11.88 20.72 -14.27
CA SER A 48 12.42 20.04 -13.09
C SER A 48 11.26 19.29 -12.42
N ILE A 49 11.21 17.96 -12.59
CA ILE A 49 10.39 17.12 -11.75
C ILE A 49 11.13 17.22 -10.42
N VAL A 50 10.70 18.16 -9.59
CA VAL A 50 11.03 18.13 -8.17
C VAL A 50 10.36 16.85 -7.70
N GLU A 51 11.09 15.74 -7.74
CA GLU A 51 10.67 14.51 -7.12
C GLU A 51 10.40 14.88 -5.67
N LYS A 52 9.13 14.81 -5.27
CA LYS A 52 8.73 15.16 -3.91
C LYS A 52 9.51 14.23 -2.98
N ASP A 53 10.35 14.81 -2.13
CA ASP A 53 11.07 14.07 -1.10
C ASP A 53 10.07 13.61 -0.04
N TRP A 54 9.42 12.47 -0.30
CA TRP A 54 8.43 11.87 0.59
C TRP A 54 9.11 11.09 1.70
N LYS A 55 8.78 11.43 2.95
CA LYS A 55 9.30 10.76 4.13
C LYS A 55 8.27 9.80 4.70
N LEU A 56 8.65 8.54 4.90
CA LEU A 56 7.77 7.54 5.52
C LEU A 56 7.49 7.91 6.97
N ALA A 57 6.25 8.27 7.26
CA ALA A 57 5.79 8.63 8.59
C ALA A 57 5.25 7.41 9.36
N PHE A 58 4.54 6.51 8.67
CA PHE A 58 3.94 5.33 9.30
C PHE A 58 3.75 4.19 8.30
N ARG A 59 3.85 2.95 8.79
CA ARG A 59 3.48 1.74 8.04
C ARG A 59 2.63 0.81 8.91
N GLY A 60 1.42 0.51 8.44
CA GLY A 60 0.54 -0.49 9.04
C GLY A 60 0.90 -1.89 8.55
N THR A 61 0.88 -2.88 9.45
CA THR A 61 1.23 -4.28 9.16
C THR A 61 0.07 -5.17 9.59
N PRO A 62 -0.52 -5.98 8.70
CA PRO A 62 -1.73 -6.73 9.01
C PRO A 62 -1.43 -7.96 9.86
N GLY A 63 -2.42 -8.43 10.61
CA GLY A 63 -2.42 -9.73 11.27
C GLY A 63 -1.47 -9.90 12.47
N ILE A 64 -0.79 -8.84 12.93
CA ILE A 64 0.21 -8.90 14.00
C ILE A 64 -0.39 -8.86 15.43
N LYS A 65 -1.73 -8.81 15.55
CA LYS A 65 -2.51 -8.73 16.79
C LYS A 65 -2.16 -7.54 17.69
N LYS A 66 -1.76 -6.44 17.08
CA LYS A 66 -1.48 -5.15 17.72
C LYS A 66 -2.35 -4.08 17.09
N SER A 67 -2.74 -3.08 17.88
CA SER A 67 -3.64 -2.03 17.39
C SER A 67 -2.91 -1.11 16.42
N VAL A 68 -3.38 -1.01 15.17
CA VAL A 68 -2.81 -0.06 14.20
C VAL A 68 -3.14 1.39 14.56
N PHE A 69 -4.32 1.63 15.15
CA PHE A 69 -4.71 2.98 15.57
C PHE A 69 -3.82 3.47 16.71
N ARG A 70 -3.61 2.64 17.73
CA ARG A 70 -2.75 3.00 18.87
C ARG A 70 -1.29 3.12 18.44
N ALA A 71 -0.80 2.19 17.64
CA ALA A 71 0.54 2.27 17.05
C ALA A 71 0.76 3.57 16.28
N TYR A 72 -0.25 4.07 15.54
CA TYR A 72 -0.16 5.37 14.88
C TYR A 72 -0.21 6.54 15.88
N GLN A 73 -1.20 6.50 16.78
CA GLN A 73 -1.54 7.60 17.70
C GLN A 73 -0.39 7.91 18.67
N ASP A 74 0.18 6.87 19.28
CA ASP A 74 1.07 7.00 20.42
C ASP A 74 2.23 5.98 20.41
N GLY A 75 2.38 5.20 19.34
CA GLY A 75 3.45 4.20 19.22
C GLY A 75 3.19 2.91 20.01
N SER A 76 2.05 2.76 20.69
CA SER A 76 1.77 1.57 21.50
C SER A 76 1.86 0.27 20.69
N GLY A 77 2.55 -0.70 21.26
CA GLY A 77 2.75 -2.03 20.66
C GLY A 77 3.91 -2.10 19.68
N ILE A 78 4.54 -0.99 19.33
CA ILE A 78 5.77 -0.97 18.52
C ILE A 78 6.97 -1.24 19.45
N PRO A 79 7.86 -2.20 19.14
CA PRO A 79 9.10 -2.39 19.90
C PRO A 79 10.12 -1.27 19.63
N ASP A 80 11.10 -1.09 20.51
CA ASP A 80 12.15 -0.08 20.34
C ASP A 80 12.99 -0.34 19.07
N ASP A 81 13.28 -1.62 18.80
CA ASP A 81 13.97 -2.05 17.59
C ASP A 81 12.97 -2.66 16.61
N VAL A 82 12.67 -1.90 15.56
CA VAL A 82 11.75 -2.27 14.48
C VAL A 82 12.56 -2.80 13.30
N GLU A 83 12.07 -3.86 12.65
CA GLU A 83 12.74 -4.49 11.52
C GLU A 83 12.90 -3.53 10.34
N GLU A 84 14.02 -3.63 9.62
CA GLU A 84 14.30 -2.79 8.44
C GLU A 84 13.22 -2.92 7.36
N GLY A 85 12.59 -4.09 7.22
CA GLY A 85 11.46 -4.27 6.29
C GLY A 85 10.22 -3.47 6.67
N CYS A 86 10.04 -3.11 7.94
CA CYS A 86 8.94 -2.26 8.39
C CYS A 86 9.21 -0.76 8.17
N LYS A 87 10.49 -0.36 8.03
CA LYS A 87 10.91 1.03 7.83
C LYS A 87 10.90 1.47 6.36
N GLN A 88 10.37 0.64 5.47
CA GLN A 88 10.36 0.87 4.03
C GLN A 88 9.15 0.21 3.35
N VAL A 89 9.00 0.46 2.04
CA VAL A 89 7.98 -0.15 1.19
C VAL A 89 8.62 -0.72 -0.09
N GLY A 90 7.86 -1.50 -0.85
CA GLY A 90 8.28 -1.98 -2.18
C GLY A 90 9.32 -3.09 -2.18
N GLN A 91 9.96 -3.38 -1.04
CA GLN A 91 10.91 -4.48 -0.89
C GLN A 91 10.29 -5.66 -0.17
N SER A 92 10.63 -6.86 -0.61
CA SER A 92 10.20 -8.11 0.01
C SER A 92 11.08 -8.48 1.21
N LEU A 93 11.08 -7.63 2.23
CA LEU A 93 11.79 -7.86 3.49
C LEU A 93 10.80 -8.25 4.61
N PRO A 94 11.20 -9.13 5.54
CA PRO A 94 10.36 -9.48 6.68
C PRO A 94 9.97 -8.26 7.51
N CYS A 95 8.71 -8.20 7.93
CA CYS A 95 8.21 -7.20 8.85
C CYS A 95 7.08 -7.79 9.70
N ALA A 96 7.26 -7.83 11.02
CA ALA A 96 6.26 -8.34 11.96
C ALA A 96 5.73 -7.26 12.92
N ASN A 97 6.06 -5.99 12.69
CA ASN A 97 5.62 -4.86 13.51
C ASN A 97 5.05 -3.72 12.67
N HIS A 98 4.28 -2.83 13.30
CA HIS A 98 4.05 -1.50 12.74
C HIS A 98 5.34 -0.69 12.78
N TYR A 99 5.41 0.32 11.91
CA TYR A 99 6.44 1.35 12.00
C TYR A 99 5.80 2.71 12.20
N ARG A 100 6.35 3.50 13.12
CA ARG A 100 6.01 4.90 13.36
C ARG A 100 7.32 5.69 13.40
N ASN A 101 7.42 6.71 12.57
CA ASN A 101 8.50 7.68 12.68
C ASN A 101 8.12 8.71 13.76
N ASN A 102 8.64 8.53 14.98
CA ASN A 102 8.32 9.41 16.10
C ASN A 102 8.80 10.85 15.86
N GLU A 103 9.93 11.05 15.19
CA GLU A 103 10.45 12.39 14.89
C GLU A 103 9.47 13.18 14.02
N ILE A 104 8.89 12.55 12.99
CA ILE A 104 7.87 13.17 12.13
C ILE A 104 6.56 13.41 12.89
N MET A 105 6.09 12.40 13.62
CA MET A 105 4.77 12.47 14.26
C MET A 105 4.73 13.45 15.44
N ASP A 106 5.80 13.50 16.23
CA ASP A 106 5.88 14.34 17.42
C ASP A 106 6.22 15.80 17.05
N ASN A 107 6.76 16.03 15.84
CA ASN A 107 7.05 17.36 15.29
C ASN A 107 6.26 17.65 14.00
N TRP A 108 4.96 17.30 13.98
CA TRP A 108 4.10 17.44 12.80
C TRP A 108 3.91 18.89 12.36
N SER A 109 4.83 19.39 11.54
CA SER A 109 4.85 20.77 11.04
C SER A 109 5.76 20.86 9.81
N GLY A 110 5.56 21.89 8.99
CA GLY A 110 6.41 22.13 7.81
C GLY A 110 6.13 21.23 6.61
N PHE A 111 5.11 20.37 6.67
CA PHE A 111 4.67 19.54 5.55
C PHE A 111 3.59 20.25 4.74
N SER A 112 3.73 20.19 3.42
CA SER A 112 2.75 20.67 2.45
C SER A 112 1.71 19.61 2.10
N GLU A 113 2.09 18.33 2.13
CA GLU A 113 1.21 17.23 1.77
C GLU A 113 1.42 16.00 2.66
N VAL A 114 0.35 15.22 2.82
CA VAL A 114 0.38 13.89 3.43
C VAL A 114 -0.30 12.93 2.47
N ALA A 115 0.30 11.76 2.25
CA ALA A 115 -0.25 10.75 1.38
C ALA A 115 -0.49 9.43 2.11
N LEU A 116 -1.60 8.76 1.79
CA LEU A 116 -1.90 7.39 2.19
C LEU A 116 -1.77 6.51 0.95
N PHE A 117 -0.90 5.51 1.01
CA PHE A 117 -0.71 4.53 -0.06
C PHE A 117 -1.11 3.13 0.41
N VAL A 118 -1.80 2.40 -0.45
CA VAL A 118 -2.24 1.02 -0.24
C VAL A 118 -1.40 0.10 -1.12
N TYR A 119 -0.85 -0.96 -0.53
CA TYR A 119 0.04 -1.89 -1.23
C TYR A 119 -0.51 -3.31 -1.30
N LYS A 120 -0.34 -3.93 -2.46
CA LYS A 120 -0.58 -5.35 -2.72
C LYS A 120 0.55 -5.91 -3.57
N ASN A 121 1.10 -7.06 -3.19
CA ASN A 121 2.24 -7.69 -3.83
C ASN A 121 3.44 -6.72 -3.96
N ASN A 122 3.68 -5.90 -2.93
CA ASN A 122 4.69 -4.83 -2.91
C ASN A 122 4.54 -3.75 -4.00
N MET A 123 3.39 -3.68 -4.68
CA MET A 123 3.06 -2.61 -5.61
C MET A 123 1.98 -1.72 -5.01
N GLU A 124 2.10 -0.43 -5.27
CA GLU A 124 1.03 0.52 -5.00
C GLU A 124 -0.20 0.15 -5.85
N VAL A 125 -1.35 0.03 -5.19
CA VAL A 125 -2.64 -0.21 -5.87
C VAL A 125 -3.58 0.98 -5.77
N HIS A 126 -3.50 1.78 -4.71
CA HIS A 126 -4.25 3.02 -4.55
C HIS A 126 -3.48 4.03 -3.72
N HIS A 127 -3.75 5.32 -3.96
CA HIS A 127 -3.25 6.41 -3.13
C HIS A 127 -4.29 7.51 -2.96
N LEU A 128 -4.13 8.26 -1.87
CA LEU A 128 -4.69 9.60 -1.70
C LEU A 128 -3.61 10.55 -1.23
N THR A 129 -3.65 11.77 -1.74
CA THR A 129 -2.83 12.87 -1.27
C THR A 129 -3.73 13.94 -0.67
N PHE A 130 -3.32 14.49 0.47
CA PHE A 130 -4.03 15.49 1.25
C PHE A 130 -3.19 16.75 1.42
N ASP A 131 -3.86 17.88 1.60
CA ASP A 131 -3.27 19.13 2.06
C ASP A 131 -2.93 19.03 3.55
N ALA A 132 -1.63 19.10 3.84
CA ALA A 132 -1.10 19.00 5.20
C ALA A 132 -0.98 20.36 5.91
N ILE A 133 -1.16 21.48 5.19
CA ILE A 133 -1.06 22.82 5.78
C ILE A 133 -2.11 22.96 6.90
N ASP A 134 -1.65 23.43 8.06
CA ASP A 134 -2.47 23.59 9.28
C ASP A 134 -3.19 22.30 9.72
N SER A 135 -2.68 21.13 9.32
CA SER A 135 -3.13 19.85 9.83
C SER A 135 -2.34 19.45 11.08
N THR A 136 -2.86 18.45 11.78
CA THR A 136 -2.15 17.70 12.81
C THR A 136 -2.02 16.26 12.33
N TYR A 137 -1.09 15.51 12.93
CA TYR A 137 -0.96 14.07 12.67
C TYR A 137 -2.28 13.31 12.93
N MET A 138 -3.20 13.85 13.75
CA MET A 138 -4.49 13.23 14.03
C MET A 138 -5.68 13.74 13.20
N ASN A 139 -5.52 14.74 12.31
CA ASN A 139 -6.65 15.29 11.55
C ASN A 139 -6.42 15.52 10.04
N TRP A 140 -5.22 15.24 9.51
CA TRP A 140 -4.91 15.44 8.08
C TRP A 140 -5.81 14.58 7.15
N LEU A 141 -6.18 13.37 7.60
CA LEU A 141 -7.09 12.49 6.86
C LEU A 141 -8.52 13.01 7.03
N ASN A 142 -8.86 13.98 6.20
CA ASN A 142 -10.16 14.61 6.14
C ASN A 142 -10.54 14.81 4.68
N LYS A 143 -11.80 14.52 4.34
CA LYS A 143 -12.27 14.61 2.95
C LYS A 143 -12.06 16.00 2.33
N SER A 144 -12.22 17.07 3.12
CA SER A 144 -12.03 18.46 2.66
C SER A 144 -10.58 18.80 2.31
N ARG A 145 -9.61 17.96 2.72
CA ARG A 145 -8.18 18.15 2.47
C ARG A 145 -7.69 17.34 1.27
N ILE A 146 -8.53 16.56 0.58
CA ILE A 146 -8.08 15.74 -0.56
C ILE A 146 -7.58 16.65 -1.69
N LYS A 147 -6.35 16.42 -2.14
CA LYS A 147 -5.74 17.04 -3.32
C LYS A 147 -5.77 16.13 -4.54
N ASP A 148 -5.53 14.84 -4.34
CA ASP A 148 -5.45 13.84 -5.41
C ASP A 148 -5.83 12.45 -4.88
N SER A 149 -6.32 11.57 -5.77
CA SER A 149 -6.76 10.21 -5.42
C SER A 149 -6.90 9.33 -6.66
N THR A 150 -6.54 8.04 -6.55
CA THR A 150 -6.88 7.05 -7.59
C THR A 150 -8.34 6.62 -7.57
N TRP A 151 -9.03 6.76 -6.43
CA TRP A 151 -10.48 6.63 -6.38
C TRP A 151 -11.13 7.90 -6.92
N THR A 152 -11.75 7.81 -8.09
CA THR A 152 -12.22 8.95 -8.90
C THR A 152 -13.52 9.57 -8.38
N ASP A 153 -14.29 8.83 -7.58
CA ASP A 153 -15.56 9.27 -7.00
C ASP A 153 -15.41 9.80 -5.55
N ILE A 154 -14.20 9.75 -4.97
CA ILE A 154 -14.02 10.00 -3.54
C ILE A 154 -14.37 11.43 -3.13
N THR A 155 -14.19 12.40 -4.03
CA THR A 155 -14.52 13.81 -3.80
C THR A 155 -16.00 14.09 -4.06
N SER A 156 -16.61 13.45 -5.05
CA SER A 156 -18.02 13.67 -5.45
C SER A 156 -19.03 12.92 -4.57
N GLU A 157 -18.72 11.71 -4.12
CA GLU A 157 -19.64 10.88 -3.32
C GLU A 157 -19.70 11.32 -1.85
N PRO A 158 -20.86 11.26 -1.18
CA PRO A 158 -20.95 11.64 0.23
C PRO A 158 -20.01 10.81 1.10
N ALA A 159 -19.64 11.35 2.26
CA ALA A 159 -18.85 10.63 3.26
C ALA A 159 -19.48 10.81 4.65
N ASN A 160 -19.85 9.71 5.29
CA ASN A 160 -20.44 9.72 6.63
C ASN A 160 -19.38 9.53 7.74
N VAL A 161 -18.29 8.80 7.45
CA VAL A 161 -17.11 8.70 8.31
C VAL A 161 -15.89 8.78 7.41
N PHE A 162 -15.04 9.77 7.64
CA PHE A 162 -13.81 10.01 6.86
C PHE A 162 -12.75 10.59 7.80
N SER A 163 -12.10 9.71 8.58
CA SER A 163 -11.12 10.13 9.59
C SER A 163 -10.19 8.99 10.02
N LEU A 164 -9.05 9.34 10.62
CA LEU A 164 -8.13 8.40 11.27
C LEU A 164 -8.85 7.65 12.40
N TYR A 165 -9.50 8.40 13.29
CA TYR A 165 -10.23 7.83 14.44
C TYR A 165 -11.34 6.87 14.00
N GLY A 166 -11.99 7.19 12.87
CA GLY A 166 -13.06 6.40 12.28
C GLY A 166 -14.20 6.12 13.27
N GLN A 167 -14.57 4.86 13.42
CA GLN A 167 -15.64 4.42 14.30
C GLN A 167 -15.11 3.54 15.44
N GLN A 168 -15.23 4.04 16.66
CA GLN A 168 -14.77 3.40 17.90
C GLN A 168 -15.96 3.10 18.82
N LYS A 169 -16.59 1.92 18.66
CA LYS A 169 -17.69 1.46 19.52
C LYS A 169 -17.42 0.04 20.02
N LEU A 170 -18.25 -0.45 20.93
CA LEU A 170 -18.20 -1.85 21.36
C LEU A 170 -18.30 -2.76 20.11
N ASN A 171 -17.30 -3.63 19.92
CA ASN A 171 -17.14 -4.52 18.76
C ASN A 171 -16.95 -3.82 17.39
N LEU A 172 -16.75 -2.50 17.33
CA LEU A 172 -16.43 -1.77 16.10
C LEU A 172 -15.12 -1.01 16.29
N ARG A 173 -14.07 -1.45 15.60
CA ARG A 173 -12.77 -0.79 15.55
C ARG A 173 -12.40 -0.51 14.09
N ARG A 174 -13.10 0.44 13.47
CA ARG A 174 -12.82 0.88 12.09
C ARG A 174 -11.96 2.13 12.19
N THR A 175 -10.67 2.00 11.93
CA THR A 175 -9.71 3.11 11.93
C THR A 175 -9.24 3.38 10.50
N PHE A 176 -8.69 4.57 10.25
CA PHE A 176 -8.37 5.04 8.90
C PHE A 176 -9.56 4.81 7.95
N PHE A 177 -10.75 5.24 8.38
CA PHE A 177 -11.98 4.79 7.77
C PHE A 177 -12.45 5.79 6.73
N LEU A 178 -12.31 5.42 5.44
CA LEU A 178 -12.79 6.18 4.28
C LEU A 178 -14.13 5.58 3.86
N ASN A 179 -15.22 6.01 4.49
CA ASN A 179 -16.55 5.46 4.24
C ASN A 179 -17.49 6.48 3.62
N SER A 180 -18.20 6.05 2.57
CA SER A 180 -19.14 6.93 1.89
C SER A 180 -20.46 7.02 2.64
N ASN A 181 -21.06 5.87 2.88
CA ASN A 181 -22.38 5.77 3.49
C ASN A 181 -22.44 4.58 4.45
N PHE A 182 -23.11 4.78 5.58
CA PHE A 182 -23.40 3.74 6.55
C PHE A 182 -24.90 3.75 6.82
N LEU A 183 -25.59 2.73 6.32
CA LEU A 183 -27.01 2.50 6.58
C LEU A 183 -27.18 1.25 7.43
N SER A 184 -26.53 0.15 7.03
CA SER A 184 -26.57 -1.15 7.67
C SER A 184 -25.26 -1.90 7.38
N CYS A 185 -25.01 -3.04 8.04
CA CYS A 185 -23.89 -3.90 7.67
C CYS A 185 -23.92 -4.35 6.20
N GLY A 186 -25.12 -4.51 5.62
CA GLY A 186 -25.32 -4.95 4.23
C GLY A 186 -25.10 -3.84 3.19
N ASP A 187 -25.34 -2.58 3.57
CA ASP A 187 -25.39 -1.44 2.65
C ASP A 187 -24.23 -0.44 2.85
N THR A 188 -23.24 -0.82 3.65
CA THR A 188 -22.07 0.03 3.88
C THR A 188 -21.11 -0.07 2.69
N ALA A 189 -20.71 1.09 2.16
CA ALA A 189 -19.73 1.20 1.09
C ALA A 189 -18.68 2.26 1.39
N GLY A 190 -17.45 2.01 0.93
CA GLY A 190 -16.33 2.92 1.11
C GLY A 190 -15.14 2.53 0.24
N TRP A 191 -14.00 3.14 0.55
CA TRP A 191 -12.78 3.06 -0.25
C TRP A 191 -11.68 2.30 0.48
N PHE A 192 -11.47 2.61 1.75
CA PHE A 192 -10.44 2.00 2.59
C PHE A 192 -10.89 1.92 4.05
N VAL A 193 -10.50 0.85 4.74
CA VAL A 193 -10.68 0.70 6.18
C VAL A 193 -9.58 -0.17 6.77
N ALA A 194 -9.01 0.26 7.88
CA ALA A 194 -8.25 -0.60 8.76
C ALA A 194 -9.16 -1.13 9.87
N ILE A 195 -9.41 -2.43 9.87
CA ILE A 195 -10.20 -3.13 10.89
C ILE A 195 -9.25 -3.54 12.00
N ASP A 196 -9.40 -2.93 13.16
CA ASP A 196 -8.48 -3.03 14.30
C ASP A 196 -9.07 -3.86 15.45
N ASN A 197 -9.80 -4.91 15.08
CA ASN A 197 -10.30 -5.95 15.97
C ASN A 197 -10.60 -7.25 15.21
N GLU A 198 -10.69 -8.37 15.92
CA GLU A 198 -11.07 -9.68 15.35
C GLU A 198 -12.59 -9.87 15.27
N ARG A 199 -13.31 -9.31 16.26
CA ARG A 199 -14.75 -9.50 16.47
C ARG A 199 -15.55 -8.27 16.06
N GLY A 200 -15.46 -7.90 14.78
CA GLY A 200 -16.29 -6.86 14.19
C GLY A 200 -17.79 -7.16 14.31
N GLY A 201 -18.62 -6.11 14.34
CA GLY A 201 -20.07 -6.22 14.44
C GLY A 201 -20.75 -6.71 13.16
N CYS A 202 -20.14 -6.44 12.01
CA CYS A 202 -20.57 -6.89 10.69
C CYS A 202 -19.74 -8.11 10.23
N SER A 203 -20.33 -8.99 9.43
CA SER A 203 -19.63 -10.20 8.94
C SER A 203 -18.39 -9.87 8.12
N TRP A 204 -18.40 -8.78 7.34
CA TRP A 204 -17.24 -8.34 6.56
C TRP A 204 -16.08 -7.83 7.43
N GLU A 205 -16.28 -7.61 8.73
CA GLU A 205 -15.25 -7.16 9.66
C GLU A 205 -14.61 -8.30 10.46
N LYS A 206 -15.18 -9.50 10.42
CA LYS A 206 -14.69 -10.63 11.19
C LYS A 206 -13.42 -11.18 10.55
N ASN A 207 -12.35 -11.29 11.34
CA ASN A 207 -11.05 -11.76 10.88
C ASN A 207 -10.40 -12.63 11.97
N THR A 208 -9.49 -13.53 11.59
CA THR A 208 -8.76 -14.41 12.52
C THR A 208 -7.59 -13.73 13.23
N ALA A 209 -7.14 -12.59 12.70
CA ALA A 209 -6.14 -11.71 13.27
C ALA A 209 -6.45 -10.26 12.89
N PHE A 210 -5.89 -9.32 13.63
CA PHE A 210 -6.02 -7.88 13.37
C PHE A 210 -4.63 -7.22 13.43
N PRO A 211 -4.43 -6.06 12.81
CA PRO A 211 -5.39 -5.35 11.98
C PRO A 211 -5.55 -6.01 10.60
N VAL A 212 -6.63 -5.69 9.88
CA VAL A 212 -6.84 -6.08 8.47
C VAL A 212 -7.16 -4.83 7.68
N PHE A 213 -6.51 -4.65 6.52
CA PHE A 213 -6.65 -3.45 5.70
C PHE A 213 -7.48 -3.78 4.47
N LYS A 214 -8.77 -3.42 4.47
CA LYS A 214 -9.65 -3.66 3.33
C LYS A 214 -9.74 -2.44 2.45
N TYR A 215 -9.81 -2.65 1.15
CA TYR A 215 -9.92 -1.58 0.18
C TYR A 215 -10.80 -1.98 -1.01
N SER A 216 -11.38 -0.99 -1.66
CA SER A 216 -12.06 -1.17 -2.95
C SER A 216 -11.01 -1.37 -4.04
N THR A 217 -11.10 -2.48 -4.78
CA THR A 217 -10.19 -2.76 -5.91
C THR A 217 -10.58 -2.01 -7.18
N ALA A 218 -11.77 -1.41 -7.20
CA ALA A 218 -12.20 -0.53 -8.27
C ALA A 218 -11.68 0.90 -8.02
N ASN A 219 -11.69 1.73 -9.06
CA ASN A 219 -11.40 3.16 -8.94
C ASN A 219 -12.57 3.95 -8.32
N THR A 220 -13.55 3.29 -7.70
CA THR A 220 -14.68 3.92 -7.01
C THR A 220 -14.96 3.23 -5.68
N LYS A 221 -15.86 3.78 -4.84
CA LYS A 221 -16.29 3.07 -3.63
C LYS A 221 -16.93 1.72 -3.96
N MET A 222 -16.77 0.76 -3.06
CA MET A 222 -17.41 -0.54 -3.15
C MET A 222 -18.12 -0.91 -1.86
N ASN A 223 -19.18 -1.70 -2.00
CA ASN A 223 -19.87 -2.26 -0.84
C ASN A 223 -18.99 -3.35 -0.21
N TRP A 224 -18.81 -3.28 1.11
CA TRP A 224 -17.89 -4.13 1.86
C TRP A 224 -18.21 -5.64 1.82
N ASN A 225 -19.41 -6.02 1.35
CA ASN A 225 -19.85 -7.41 1.20
C ASN A 225 -19.73 -7.96 -0.23
N ARG A 226 -19.16 -7.18 -1.17
CA ARG A 226 -19.03 -7.56 -2.58
C ARG A 226 -17.63 -8.06 -2.90
N SER A 227 -17.49 -8.73 -4.05
CA SER A 227 -16.23 -9.30 -4.54
C SER A 227 -15.18 -8.26 -4.95
N GLY A 228 -15.54 -6.99 -5.12
CA GLY A 228 -14.60 -5.90 -5.43
C GLY A 228 -13.88 -5.32 -4.21
N ILE A 229 -13.72 -6.11 -3.15
CA ILE A 229 -12.99 -5.77 -1.94
C ILE A 229 -11.84 -6.76 -1.80
N ASP A 230 -10.63 -6.25 -1.61
CA ASP A 230 -9.45 -7.06 -1.28
C ASP A 230 -8.79 -6.56 0.01
N THR A 231 -7.84 -7.33 0.52
CA THR A 231 -7.01 -7.01 1.68
C THR A 231 -5.61 -6.62 1.24
N ALA A 232 -5.15 -5.45 1.67
CA ALA A 232 -3.82 -4.95 1.40
C ALA A 232 -2.76 -5.65 2.28
N ASP A 233 -1.56 -5.80 1.75
CA ASP A 233 -0.42 -6.39 2.48
C ASP A 233 0.14 -5.41 3.52
N TYR A 234 0.00 -4.12 3.26
CA TYR A 234 0.26 -3.01 4.17
C TYR A 234 -0.31 -1.72 3.58
N PHE A 235 -0.40 -0.69 4.41
CA PHE A 235 -0.55 0.68 3.94
C PHE A 235 0.55 1.53 4.56
N ALA A 236 0.92 2.60 3.87
CA ALA A 236 1.94 3.54 4.32
C ALA A 236 1.43 4.97 4.28
N ILE A 237 1.97 5.79 5.16
CA ILE A 237 1.70 7.22 5.23
C ILE A 237 3.02 7.94 5.01
N TYR A 238 3.01 8.88 4.08
CA TYR A 238 4.15 9.74 3.77
C TYR A 238 3.80 11.20 4.00
N VAL A 239 4.84 11.99 4.31
CA VAL A 239 4.74 13.45 4.39
C VAL A 239 5.77 14.09 3.46
N HIS A 240 5.41 15.24 2.89
CA HIS A 240 6.23 16.05 2.01
C HIS A 240 6.13 17.53 2.36
#